data_AF-A0A7V2SV89-F1
#
_entry.id   AF-A0A7V2SV89-F1
#
_cell.length_a   1.000
_cell.length_b   1.000
_cell.length_c   1.000
_cell.angle_alpha   90.00
_cell.angle_beta   90.00
_cell.angle_gamma   90.00
#
_symmetry.space_group_name_H-M   'P 1'
#
loop_
_entity.id
_entity.type
_entity.pdbx_description
1 polymer ?
#
loop_
_entity_poly.entity_id
_entity_poly.type
_entity_poly.pdbx_seq_one_letter_code
_entity_poly.pdbx_strand_id
1 'polypeptide(L)'
;MNKNKGFSLIELIIVLTVISILSAYAMPTFRQLRQNKAIESARNSLFVELQFARTKAIMSQSYIVVCPSVSNSACADDANWHKGWIVFIDKNHDKKYNNNDEILRIG
;
A
#
# COMPACT_ATOMS: atom_id res chain seq x y z
N MET A 1 -49.96 22.22 25.41
CA MET A 1 -50.10 21.86 23.98
C MET A 1 -48.76 22.04 23.30
N ASN A 2 -47.99 20.95 23.16
CA ASN A 2 -46.67 20.96 22.54
C ASN A 2 -46.84 21.12 21.03
N LYS A 3 -46.52 22.31 20.49
CA LYS A 3 -46.37 22.52 19.05
C LYS A 3 -45.05 21.89 18.62
N ASN A 4 -45.11 20.68 18.10
CA ASN A 4 -43.98 20.08 17.37
C ASN A 4 -43.64 21.01 16.20
N LYS A 5 -42.52 21.73 16.27
CA LYS A 5 -41.98 22.52 15.16
C LYS A 5 -41.30 21.54 14.20
N GLY A 6 -42.06 21.00 13.24
CA GLY A 6 -41.50 20.24 12.13
C GLY A 6 -40.83 21.16 11.11
N PHE A 7 -39.78 20.66 10.44
CA PHE A 7 -39.16 21.32 9.30
C PHE A 7 -40.14 21.43 8.14
N SER A 8 -40.10 22.56 7.41
CA SER A 8 -40.93 22.72 6.22
C SER A 8 -40.40 21.88 5.06
N LEU A 9 -41.29 21.41 4.17
CA LEU A 9 -40.90 20.65 2.99
C LEU A 9 -39.92 21.44 2.09
N ILE A 10 -40.10 22.76 2.01
CA ILE A 10 -39.17 23.63 1.28
C ILE A 10 -37.80 23.73 1.96
N GLU A 11 -37.76 23.70 3.29
CA GLU A 11 -36.51 23.77 4.07
C GLU A 11 -35.69 22.49 3.85
N LEU A 12 -36.34 21.33 3.82
CA LEU A 12 -35.70 20.06 3.48
C LEU A 12 -35.10 20.09 2.06
N ILE A 13 -35.85 20.61 1.08
CA ILE A 13 -35.37 20.72 -0.31
C ILE A 13 -34.15 21.63 -0.41
N ILE A 14 -34.15 22.76 0.31
CA ILE A 14 -33.01 23.69 0.35
C ILE A 14 -31.79 23.02 0.98
N VAL A 15 -31.96 22.30 2.10
CA VAL A 15 -30.85 21.58 2.75
C VAL A 15 -30.27 20.50 1.83
N LEU A 16 -31.13 19.70 1.19
CA LEU A 16 -30.69 18.64 0.26
C LEU A 16 -29.98 19.22 -0.98
N THR A 17 -30.44 20.35 -1.50
CA THR A 17 -29.78 21.02 -2.63
C THR A 17 -28.42 21.59 -2.24
N VAL A 18 -28.28 22.18 -1.04
CA VAL A 18 -26.97 22.62 -0.55
C VAL A 18 -26.02 21.43 -0.35
N ILE A 19 -26.49 20.34 0.26
CA ILE A 19 -25.68 19.11 0.46
C ILE A 19 -25.23 18.52 -0.88
N SER A 20 -26.11 18.49 -1.89
CA SER A 20 -25.77 17.91 -3.20
C SER A 20 -24.72 18.74 -3.93
N ILE A 21 -24.82 20.07 -3.89
CA ILE A 21 -23.81 20.97 -4.43
C ILE A 21 -22.46 20.72 -3.74
N LEU A 22 -22.42 20.75 -2.41
CA LEU A 22 -21.18 20.52 -1.65
C LEU A 22 -20.56 19.14 -1.96
N SER A 23 -21.39 18.10 -2.06
CA SER A 23 -20.94 16.74 -2.36
C SER A 23 -20.33 16.61 -3.76
N ALA A 24 -20.91 17.31 -4.75
CA ALA A 24 -20.37 17.32 -6.11
C ALA A 24 -18.95 17.91 -6.19
N TYR A 25 -18.67 18.95 -5.41
CA TYR A 25 -17.33 19.56 -5.31
C TYR A 25 -16.33 18.71 -4.51
N ALA A 26 -16.77 17.93 -3.53
CA ALA A 26 -15.91 17.10 -2.69
C ALA A 26 -15.43 15.79 -3.36
N MET A 27 -16.17 15.30 -4.35
CA MET A 27 -15.86 14.02 -5.02
C MET A 27 -14.51 13.97 -5.78
N PRO A 28 -14.08 15.00 -6.54
CA PRO A 28 -12.78 14.96 -7.23
C PRO A 28 -11.58 14.92 -6.27
N THR A 29 -11.64 15.62 -5.13
CA THR A 29 -10.54 15.65 -4.14
C THR A 29 -10.36 14.29 -3.46
N PHE A 30 -11.45 13.55 -3.24
CA PHE A 30 -11.38 12.20 -2.67
C PHE A 30 -10.65 11.20 -3.59
N ARG A 31 -10.78 11.35 -4.92
CA ARG A 31 -10.07 10.49 -5.89
C ARG A 31 -8.56 10.68 -5.81
N GLN A 32 -8.10 11.94 -5.76
CA GLN A 32 -6.68 12.27 -5.66
C GLN A 32 -6.10 11.79 -4.32
N LEU A 33 -6.83 11.99 -3.22
CA LEU A 33 -6.42 11.50 -1.91
C LEU A 33 -6.24 9.97 -1.92
N ARG A 34 -7.18 9.22 -2.50
CA ARG A 34 -7.06 7.75 -2.60
C ARG A 34 -5.85 7.31 -3.39
N GLN A 35 -5.57 7.95 -4.52
CA GLN A 35 -4.39 7.64 -5.35
C GLN A 35 -3.09 7.91 -4.56
N ASN A 36 -2.99 9.06 -3.92
CA ASN A 36 -1.83 9.41 -3.10
C ASN A 36 -1.63 8.40 -1.95
N LYS A 37 -2.72 7.98 -1.29
CA LYS A 37 -2.67 6.99 -0.21
C LYS A 37 -2.27 5.59 -0.71
N ALA A 38 -2.69 5.19 -1.90
CA ALA A 38 -2.25 3.94 -2.49
C ALA A 38 -0.73 3.93 -2.76
N ILE A 39 -0.20 5.03 -3.31
CA ILE A 39 1.24 5.19 -3.56
C ILE A 39 2.03 5.21 -2.22
N GLU A 40 1.54 5.97 -1.24
CA GLU A 40 2.15 6.05 0.08
C GLU A 40 2.20 4.69 0.77
N SER A 41 1.10 3.92 0.68
CA SER A 41 1.00 2.56 1.22
C SER A 41 2.01 1.63 0.55
N ALA A 42 2.07 1.60 -0.78
CA ALA A 42 3.01 0.76 -1.53
C ALA A 42 4.47 1.07 -1.16
N ARG A 43 4.83 2.36 -1.09
CA ARG A 43 6.16 2.80 -0.63
C ARG A 43 6.47 2.33 0.78
N ASN A 44 5.51 2.49 1.71
CA ASN A 44 5.71 2.13 3.11
C ASN A 44 5.89 0.62 3.30
N SER A 45 5.11 -0.20 2.57
CA SER A 45 5.26 -1.65 2.60
C SER A 45 6.67 -2.08 2.17
N LEU A 46 7.20 -1.53 1.07
CA LEU A 46 8.56 -1.82 0.62
C LEU A 46 9.61 -1.32 1.63
N PHE A 47 9.41 -0.13 2.20
CA PHE A 47 10.32 0.42 3.20
C PHE A 47 10.41 -0.45 4.46
N VAL A 48 9.27 -0.95 4.96
CA VAL A 48 9.21 -1.88 6.08
C VAL A 48 10.01 -3.16 5.77
N GLU A 49 9.89 -3.64 4.54
CA GLU A 49 10.58 -4.87 4.13
C GLU A 49 12.09 -4.69 4.01
N LEU A 50 12.55 -3.55 3.46
CA LEU A 50 13.97 -3.19 3.45
C LEU A 50 14.55 -3.04 4.86
N GLN A 51 13.78 -2.45 5.78
CA GLN A 51 14.20 -2.32 7.17
C GLN A 51 14.28 -3.68 7.87
N PHE A 52 13.33 -4.57 7.60
CA PHE A 52 13.37 -5.96 8.07
C PHE A 52 14.62 -6.68 7.54
N ALA A 53 14.85 -6.65 6.23
CA ALA A 53 16.00 -7.29 5.59
C ALA A 53 17.33 -6.78 6.15
N ARG A 54 17.47 -5.46 6.33
CA ARG A 54 18.66 -4.84 6.93
C ARG A 54 18.90 -5.33 8.36
N THR A 55 17.86 -5.32 9.19
CA THR A 55 17.95 -5.76 10.59
C THR A 55 18.30 -7.25 10.66
N LYS A 56 17.67 -8.07 9.81
CA LYS A 56 17.93 -9.50 9.75
C LYS A 56 19.36 -9.80 9.31
N ALA A 57 19.87 -9.13 8.27
CA ALA A 57 21.25 -9.28 7.79
C ALA A 57 22.27 -9.01 8.90
N ILE A 58 22.05 -7.95 9.68
CA ILE A 58 22.92 -7.58 10.81
C ILE A 58 22.85 -8.64 11.91
N MET A 59 21.65 -9.07 12.30
CA MET A 59 21.46 -10.03 13.40
C MET A 59 21.94 -11.44 13.07
N SER A 60 21.77 -11.89 11.83
CA SER A 60 22.18 -13.24 11.41
C SER A 60 23.57 -13.30 10.80
N GLN A 61 24.23 -12.15 10.62
CA GLN A 61 25.51 -12.03 9.91
C GLN A 61 25.48 -12.74 8.54
N SER A 62 24.35 -12.64 7.84
CA SER A 62 24.11 -13.29 6.55
C SER A 62 23.75 -12.27 5.48
N TYR A 63 23.97 -12.61 4.21
CA TYR A 63 23.55 -11.79 3.09
C TYR A 63 22.05 -11.96 2.86
N ILE A 64 21.30 -10.87 3.01
CA ILE A 64 19.87 -10.83 2.74
C ILE A 64 19.64 -9.99 1.49
N VAL A 65 18.92 -10.55 0.54
CA VAL A 65 18.60 -9.87 -0.73
C VAL A 65 17.10 -9.61 -0.78
N VAL A 66 16.76 -8.40 -1.22
CA VAL A 66 15.39 -7.98 -1.53
C VAL A 66 15.34 -7.70 -3.02
N CYS A 67 14.46 -8.40 -3.75
CA CYS A 67 14.33 -8.22 -5.19
C CYS A 67 12.85 -8.26 -5.62
N PRO A 68 12.48 -7.56 -6.72
CA PRO A 68 11.14 -7.64 -7.25
C PRO A 68 10.88 -9.08 -7.74
N SER A 69 9.66 -9.57 -7.59
CA SER A 69 9.29 -10.92 -8.04
C SER A 69 7.81 -10.98 -8.31
N VAL A 70 7.44 -11.72 -9.36
CA VAL A 70 6.04 -11.94 -9.74
C VAL A 70 5.59 -13.36 -9.39
N SER A 71 6.51 -14.33 -9.42
CA SER A 71 6.23 -15.75 -9.23
C SER A 71 6.70 -16.29 -7.88
N ASN A 72 7.32 -15.46 -7.04
CA ASN A 72 7.93 -15.81 -5.75
C ASN A 72 9.03 -16.88 -5.82
N SER A 73 9.45 -17.25 -7.03
CA SER A 73 10.39 -18.33 -7.31
C SER A 73 11.69 -17.85 -7.98
N ALA A 74 11.76 -16.57 -8.32
CA ALA A 74 12.95 -15.92 -8.87
C ALA A 74 12.84 -14.40 -8.70
N CYS A 75 13.98 -13.72 -8.70
CA CYS A 75 14.00 -12.28 -8.92
C CYS A 75 13.58 -11.95 -10.35
N ALA A 76 12.75 -10.92 -10.52
CA ALA A 76 12.38 -10.41 -11.83
C ALA A 76 13.58 -9.69 -12.49
N ASP A 77 13.67 -9.80 -13.81
CA ASP A 77 14.69 -9.09 -14.62
C ASP A 77 14.36 -7.60 -14.80
N ASP A 78 13.15 -7.19 -14.42
CA ASP A 78 12.70 -5.80 -14.45
C ASP A 78 12.71 -5.17 -13.04
N ALA A 79 12.69 -3.84 -12.98
CA ALA A 79 12.61 -3.09 -11.73
C ALA A 79 11.15 -2.85 -11.28
N ASN A 80 10.22 -3.78 -11.58
CA ASN A 80 8.80 -3.57 -11.32
C ASN A 80 8.37 -4.05 -9.92
N TRP A 81 8.62 -3.20 -8.93
CA TRP A 81 8.26 -3.44 -7.53
C TRP A 81 6.75 -3.42 -7.22
N HIS A 82 5.91 -3.05 -8.18
CA HIS A 82 4.45 -3.03 -7.98
C HIS A 82 3.82 -4.41 -8.02
N LYS A 83 4.50 -5.40 -8.62
CA LYS A 83 4.00 -6.77 -8.76
C LYS A 83 4.28 -7.65 -7.53
N GLY A 84 5.07 -7.14 -6.59
CA GLY A 84 5.52 -7.86 -5.41
C GLY A 84 7.04 -7.98 -5.36
N TRP A 85 7.51 -8.56 -4.27
CA TRP A 85 8.93 -8.79 -4.01
C TRP A 85 9.13 -9.99 -3.11
N ILE A 86 10.35 -10.51 -3.10
CA ILE A 86 10.79 -11.54 -2.17
C ILE A 86 12.00 -11.06 -1.39
N VAL A 87 12.10 -11.56 -0.16
CA VAL A 87 13.27 -11.40 0.71
C VAL A 87 13.79 -12.78 1.05
N PHE A 88 15.07 -13.02 0.79
CA PHE A 88 15.69 -14.32 1.00
C PHE A 88 17.13 -14.17 1.53
N ILE A 89 17.61 -15.24 2.17
CA ILE A 89 19.02 -15.38 2.53
C ILE A 89 19.78 -15.86 1.30
N ASP A 90 20.71 -15.06 0.82
CA ASP A 90 21.63 -15.38 -0.26
C ASP A 90 22.87 -16.06 0.33
N LYS A 91 22.95 -17.39 0.23
CA LYS A 91 24.05 -18.14 0.85
C LYS A 91 25.31 -18.21 -0.02
N ASN A 92 25.17 -18.04 -1.33
CA ASN A 92 26.28 -18.15 -2.29
C ASN A 92 26.74 -16.77 -2.84
N HIS A 93 26.10 -15.69 -2.41
CA HIS A 93 26.37 -14.29 -2.74
C HIS A 93 26.19 -13.98 -4.23
N ASP A 94 25.31 -14.70 -4.93
CA ASP A 94 25.07 -14.53 -6.36
C ASP A 94 23.88 -13.59 -6.68
N LYS A 95 23.17 -13.11 -5.65
CA LYS A 95 21.98 -12.26 -5.72
C LYS A 95 20.80 -12.87 -6.48
N LYS A 96 20.82 -14.18 -6.70
CA LYS A 96 19.78 -14.92 -7.42
C LYS A 96 19.18 -15.94 -6.49
N TYR A 97 17.88 -15.80 -6.23
CA TYR A 97 17.17 -16.81 -5.49
C TYR A 97 17.25 -18.16 -6.21
N ASN A 98 17.85 -19.15 -5.54
CA ASN A 98 18.01 -20.51 -6.03
C ASN A 98 17.71 -21.54 -4.93
N ASN A 99 17.82 -22.83 -5.24
CA ASN A 99 17.45 -23.92 -4.32
C ASN A 99 18.28 -23.99 -3.03
N ASN A 100 19.43 -23.30 -2.96
CA ASN A 100 20.26 -23.27 -1.75
C ASN A 100 19.84 -22.13 -0.80
N ASP A 101 19.03 -21.19 -1.28
CA ASP A 101 18.59 -20.01 -0.55
C ASP A 101 17.27 -20.26 0.19
N GLU A 102 17.01 -19.44 1.19
CA GLU A 102 15.83 -19.55 2.03
C GLU A 102 15.00 -18.27 1.93
N ILE A 103 13.74 -18.39 1.52
CA ILE A 103 12.80 -17.26 1.52
C ILE A 103 12.42 -16.94 2.96
N LEU A 104 12.62 -15.68 3.34
CA LEU A 104 12.23 -15.14 4.64
C LEU A 104 10.84 -14.53 4.59
N ARG A 105 10.55 -13.72 3.56
CA ARG A 105 9.28 -12.98 3.43
C ARG A 105 8.93 -12.75 1.96
N ILE A 106 7.63 -12.54 1.73
CA ILE A 106 7.02 -12.25 0.44
C ILE A 106 6.09 -11.05 0.63
N GLY A 107 6.12 -10.09 -0.29
CA GLY A 107 5.26 -8.90 -0.29
C GLY A 107 4.56 -8.68 -1.62
#